data_AF-X1ECB8-F1
#
_entry.id   AF-X1ECB8-F1
#
_cell.length_a   1.000
_cell.length_b   1.000
_cell.length_c   1.000
_cell.angle_alpha   90.00
_cell.angle_beta   90.00
_cell.angle_gamma   90.00
#
_symmetry.space_group_name_H-M   'P 1'
#
loop_
_entity.id
_entity.type
_entity.pdbx_description
1 polymer ?
#
loop_
_entity_poly.entity_id
_entity_poly.type
_entity_poly.pdbx_seq_one_letter_code
_entity_poly.pdbx_strand_id
1 'polypeptide(L)'
;LPLCQPDTTYASCIFTWNAKRRNGLPPDIIIGGSGIDLKAELSPEIEHIMPDYSLYPDVNFSLGFTSRGCPRKCPWCIVREKEGNIISWASIYEFWYQRHKKIVLLDNNLLASPNWREVFSELFTIDVEVDFNQGLDIRLVDDEVAFYLGKVNARKLRFAFDHLSYEPSVRQGIDLLLKRGISPSKLSFYVLVGFDGDDTALERMKLLSSYKVDVYPMIYKGHDGREPKLPTKLTETIFWRGGRGNLKKFLRVAGRLP
;
A
#
# COMPACT_ATOMS: atom_id res chain seq x y z
N LEU A 1 -27.24 12.76 5.56
CA LEU A 1 -27.22 14.24 5.52
C LEU A 1 -26.06 14.68 6.39
N PRO A 2 -25.23 15.66 5.96
CA PRO A 2 -24.12 16.14 6.80
C PRO A 2 -24.67 16.69 8.13
N LEU A 3 -23.84 16.61 9.18
CA LEU A 3 -24.21 17.04 10.54
C LEU A 3 -24.47 18.55 10.62
N CYS A 4 -23.92 19.32 9.66
CA CYS A 4 -24.10 20.76 9.47
C CYS A 4 -24.04 21.10 7.97
N GLN A 5 -24.53 22.29 7.58
CA GLN A 5 -24.29 22.79 6.22
C GLN A 5 -22.84 23.29 6.10
N PRO A 6 -22.05 22.79 5.13
CA PRO A 6 -20.68 23.25 4.94
C PRO A 6 -20.61 24.51 4.08
N ASP A 7 -19.62 25.37 4.32
CA ASP A 7 -19.31 26.52 3.45
C ASP A 7 -18.70 26.07 2.11
N THR A 8 -18.01 24.93 2.10
CA THR A 8 -17.36 24.36 0.90
C THR A 8 -17.42 22.84 0.95
N THR A 9 -17.75 22.22 -0.17
CA THR A 9 -17.83 20.76 -0.28
C THR A 9 -16.76 20.23 -1.23
N TYR A 10 -16.00 19.24 -0.77
CA TYR A 10 -15.01 18.51 -1.57
C TYR A 10 -15.50 17.09 -1.85
N ALA A 11 -15.19 16.58 -3.04
CA ALA A 11 -15.37 15.18 -3.39
C ALA A 11 -14.11 14.63 -4.08
N SER A 12 -13.82 13.34 -3.85
CA SER A 12 -12.71 12.66 -4.50
C SER A 12 -13.20 11.41 -5.22
N CYS A 13 -12.74 11.20 -6.45
CA CYS A 13 -12.96 9.97 -7.19
C CYS A 13 -11.62 9.33 -7.53
N ILE A 14 -11.39 8.14 -6.98
CA ILE A 14 -10.11 7.42 -7.08
C ILE A 14 -9.98 6.72 -8.44
N PHE A 15 -11.08 6.17 -8.96
CA PHE A 15 -11.06 5.32 -10.16
C PHE A 15 -11.73 6.00 -11.34
N THR A 16 -11.04 6.02 -12.48
CA THR A 16 -11.51 6.59 -13.76
C THR A 16 -12.85 6.02 -14.22
N TRP A 17 -13.11 4.73 -14.02
CA TRP A 17 -14.41 4.12 -14.37
C TRP A 17 -15.58 4.60 -13.50
N ASN A 18 -15.30 5.27 -12.37
CA ASN A 18 -16.32 5.91 -11.53
C ASN A 18 -16.49 7.40 -11.83
N ALA A 19 -15.66 7.99 -12.70
CA ALA A 19 -15.66 9.43 -12.95
C ALA A 19 -17.03 9.99 -13.37
N LYS A 20 -17.84 9.21 -14.10
CA LYS A 20 -19.20 9.59 -14.52
C LYS A 20 -20.15 9.87 -13.35
N ARG A 21 -19.89 9.36 -12.15
CA ARG A 21 -20.70 9.61 -10.95
C ARG A 21 -20.72 11.10 -10.56
N ARG A 22 -19.73 11.88 -11.01
CA ARG A 22 -19.69 13.34 -10.78
C ARG A 22 -20.91 14.07 -11.35
N ASN A 23 -21.57 13.53 -12.37
CA ASN A 23 -22.72 14.16 -13.01
C ASN A 23 -23.95 14.23 -12.09
N GLY A 24 -23.98 13.45 -11.01
CA GLY A 24 -25.05 13.48 -10.00
C GLY A 24 -24.72 14.34 -8.78
N LEU A 25 -23.59 15.06 -8.79
CA LEU A 25 -23.16 15.91 -7.69
C LEU A 25 -23.61 17.37 -7.92
N PRO A 26 -23.87 18.14 -6.84
CA PRO A 26 -24.10 19.58 -6.93
C PRO A 26 -22.98 20.32 -7.69
N PRO A 27 -23.31 21.40 -8.42
CA PRO A 27 -22.38 22.08 -9.32
C PRO A 27 -21.25 22.85 -8.60
N ASP A 28 -21.43 23.13 -7.31
CA ASP A 28 -20.53 23.88 -6.43
C ASP A 28 -19.49 23.00 -5.71
N ILE A 29 -19.50 21.69 -5.94
CA ILE A 29 -18.52 20.78 -5.34
C ILE A 29 -17.17 20.89 -6.05
N ILE A 30 -16.10 21.00 -5.26
CA ILE A 30 -14.72 20.87 -5.72
C ILE A 30 -14.39 19.39 -5.83
N ILE A 31 -14.17 18.89 -7.04
CA ILE A 31 -13.94 17.46 -7.30
C ILE A 31 -12.50 17.22 -7.71
N GLY A 32 -11.83 16.30 -7.02
CA GLY A 32 -10.48 15.84 -7.34
C GLY A 32 -10.34 14.31 -7.32
N GLY A 33 -9.09 13.86 -7.16
CA GLY A 33 -8.73 12.45 -7.09
C GLY A 33 -8.28 11.87 -8.43
N SER A 34 -7.54 10.76 -8.36
CA SER A 34 -6.84 10.18 -9.51
C SER A 34 -7.73 9.71 -10.67
N GLY A 35 -9.02 9.51 -10.42
CA GLY A 35 -10.00 9.20 -11.44
C GLY A 35 -10.54 10.41 -12.19
N ILE A 36 -10.18 11.63 -11.77
CA ILE A 36 -10.65 12.91 -12.32
C ILE A 36 -9.48 13.69 -12.92
N ASP A 37 -8.49 13.98 -12.08
CA ASP A 37 -7.28 14.71 -12.45
C ASP A 37 -6.12 14.25 -11.56
N LEU A 38 -5.04 13.78 -12.17
CA LEU A 38 -3.84 13.33 -11.47
C LEU A 38 -3.04 14.49 -10.85
N LYS A 39 -3.28 15.73 -11.30
CA LYS A 39 -2.58 16.94 -10.87
C LYS A 39 -3.42 17.81 -9.94
N ALA A 40 -4.65 17.41 -9.64
CA ALA A 40 -5.46 18.07 -8.63
C ALA A 40 -4.82 17.86 -7.25
N GLU A 41 -4.51 18.97 -6.59
CA GLU A 41 -3.91 19.02 -5.26
C GLU A 41 -4.81 19.81 -4.30
N LEU A 42 -4.76 19.45 -3.02
CA LEU A 42 -5.39 20.23 -1.96
C LEU A 42 -4.51 21.43 -1.61
N SER A 43 -5.09 22.47 -0.99
CA SER A 43 -4.28 23.55 -0.44
C SER A 43 -3.36 23.00 0.65
N PRO A 44 -2.17 23.60 0.86
CA PRO A 44 -1.25 23.15 1.91
C PRO A 44 -1.87 23.10 3.30
N GLU A 45 -2.80 24.04 3.60
CA GLU A 45 -3.54 24.04 4.86
C GLU A 45 -4.37 22.76 5.06
N ILE A 46 -5.12 22.33 4.05
CA ILE A 46 -5.95 21.12 4.13
C ILE A 46 -5.06 19.87 4.09
N GLU A 47 -3.96 19.90 3.35
CA GLU A 47 -3.07 18.76 3.21
C GLU A 47 -2.29 18.44 4.50
N HIS A 48 -1.96 19.47 5.30
CA HIS A 48 -1.18 19.35 6.54
C HIS A 48 -2.02 19.48 7.82
N ILE A 49 -3.35 19.50 7.72
CA ILE A 49 -4.21 19.50 8.90
C ILE A 49 -4.35 18.08 9.45
N MET A 50 -4.31 17.94 10.78
CA MET A 50 -4.69 16.68 11.43
C MET A 50 -6.15 16.36 11.09
N PRO A 51 -6.48 15.15 10.63
CA PRO A 51 -7.86 14.75 10.46
C PRO A 51 -8.65 14.92 11.75
N ASP A 52 -9.87 15.47 11.67
CA ASP A 52 -10.75 15.54 12.83
C ASP A 52 -11.33 14.15 13.13
N TYR A 53 -10.61 13.39 13.94
CA TYR A 53 -11.01 12.05 14.36
C TYR A 53 -12.27 12.05 15.24
N SER A 54 -12.71 13.20 15.78
CA SER A 54 -13.95 13.27 16.56
C SER A 54 -15.20 13.01 15.70
N LEU A 55 -15.11 13.27 14.40
CA LEU A 55 -16.15 12.96 13.41
C LEU A 55 -16.29 11.45 13.15
N TYR A 56 -15.28 10.66 13.54
CA TYR A 56 -15.20 9.22 13.27
C TYR A 56 -14.88 8.45 14.56
N PRO A 57 -15.80 8.41 15.55
CA PRO A 57 -15.52 7.87 16.88
C PRO A 57 -15.14 6.37 16.89
N ASP A 58 -15.51 5.63 15.85
CA ASP A 58 -15.17 4.21 15.70
C ASP A 58 -13.77 3.97 15.08
N VAL A 59 -13.13 5.03 14.57
CA VAL A 59 -11.76 4.97 14.06
C VAL A 59 -10.80 5.02 15.25
N ASN A 60 -9.99 3.98 15.41
CA ASN A 60 -9.05 3.81 16.52
C ASN A 60 -7.58 3.88 16.09
N PHE A 61 -7.31 4.44 14.92
CA PHE A 61 -5.97 4.60 14.35
C PHE A 61 -5.83 5.96 13.69
N SER A 62 -4.63 6.52 13.72
CA SER A 62 -4.29 7.69 12.93
C SER A 62 -3.76 7.28 11.57
N LEU A 63 -3.93 8.13 10.55
CA LEU A 63 -3.46 7.86 9.20
C LEU A 63 -2.88 9.12 8.57
N GLY A 64 -1.84 8.94 7.75
CA GLY A 64 -1.16 10.04 7.11
C GLY A 64 -0.03 9.57 6.20
N PHE A 65 0.64 10.54 5.58
CA PHE A 65 1.80 10.34 4.72
C PHE A 65 3.02 10.98 5.37
N THR A 66 4.09 10.24 5.55
CA THR A 66 5.38 10.83 5.95
C THR A 66 6.26 11.19 4.76
N SER A 67 5.93 10.66 3.58
CA SER A 67 6.55 10.89 2.29
C SER A 67 5.54 10.74 1.16
N ARG A 68 5.81 11.41 0.03
CA ARG A 68 5.00 11.35 -1.20
C ARG A 68 5.90 11.06 -2.40
N GLY A 69 5.31 10.55 -3.48
CA GLY A 69 6.06 10.12 -4.66
C GLY A 69 6.72 8.75 -4.51
N CYS A 70 7.45 8.32 -5.54
CA CYS A 70 8.14 7.03 -5.54
C CYS A 70 9.32 7.02 -6.53
N PRO A 71 10.50 6.46 -6.19
CA PRO A 71 11.65 6.41 -7.10
C PRO A 71 11.51 5.34 -8.19
N ARG A 72 10.43 4.56 -8.22
CA ARG A 72 10.17 3.55 -9.26
C ARG A 72 9.27 4.11 -10.36
N LYS A 73 9.40 3.57 -11.57
CA LYS A 73 8.62 3.95 -12.78
C LYS A 73 7.83 2.74 -13.28
N CYS A 74 7.13 2.06 -12.38
CA CYS A 74 6.41 0.83 -12.71
C CYS A 74 5.26 1.17 -13.68
N PRO A 75 5.12 0.48 -14.83
CA PRO A 75 4.14 0.83 -15.86
C PRO A 75 2.69 0.60 -15.43
N TRP A 76 2.44 -0.22 -14.41
CA TRP A 76 1.11 -0.45 -13.81
C TRP A 76 0.74 0.56 -12.72
N CYS A 77 1.61 1.53 -12.41
CA CYS A 77 1.45 2.40 -11.25
C CYS A 77 1.46 3.89 -11.61
N ILE A 78 0.43 4.61 -11.20
CA ILE A 78 0.26 6.04 -11.47
C ILE A 78 1.11 6.95 -10.56
N VAL A 79 1.71 6.43 -9.49
CA VAL A 79 2.33 7.26 -8.44
C VAL A 79 3.41 8.18 -8.98
N ARG A 80 4.30 7.69 -9.86
CA ARG A 80 5.36 8.51 -10.43
C ARG A 80 4.80 9.66 -11.28
N GLU A 81 3.77 9.38 -12.07
CA GLU A 81 3.13 10.39 -12.91
C GLU A 81 2.40 11.42 -12.06
N LYS A 82 1.63 10.96 -11.07
CA LYS A 82 0.83 11.77 -10.16
C LYS A 82 1.71 12.65 -9.27
N GLU A 83 2.57 12.03 -8.47
CA GLU A 83 3.26 12.64 -7.32
C GLU A 83 4.76 12.91 -7.58
N GLY A 84 5.33 12.39 -8.66
CA GLY A 84 6.71 12.65 -9.03
C GLY A 84 7.75 11.83 -8.26
N ASN A 85 8.93 12.44 -8.08
CA ASN A 85 10.03 11.84 -7.32
C ASN A 85 9.69 11.79 -5.83
N ILE A 86 10.32 10.88 -5.10
CA ILE A 86 10.06 10.75 -3.67
C ILE A 86 10.60 11.95 -2.89
N ILE A 87 9.77 12.50 -2.00
CA ILE A 87 10.08 13.63 -1.12
C ILE A 87 9.55 13.36 0.28
N SER A 88 10.18 13.95 1.30
CA SER A 88 9.60 14.05 2.64
C SER A 88 8.28 14.83 2.57
N TRP A 89 7.31 14.49 3.42
CA TRP A 89 6.00 15.12 3.41
C TRP A 89 5.62 15.74 4.74
N ALA A 90 5.40 14.91 5.76
CA ALA A 90 4.96 15.35 7.09
C ALA A 90 5.66 14.54 8.19
N SER A 91 5.77 15.13 9.37
CA SER A 91 6.08 14.40 10.59
C SER A 91 4.87 13.57 11.04
N ILE A 92 5.09 12.44 11.72
CA ILE A 92 4.00 11.68 12.35
C ILE A 92 3.19 12.57 13.32
N TYR A 93 3.85 13.52 13.98
CA TYR A 93 3.20 14.43 14.93
C TYR A 93 2.15 15.35 14.29
N GLU A 94 2.16 15.53 12.96
CA GLU A 94 1.14 16.33 12.26
C GLU A 94 -0.23 15.64 12.22
N PHE A 95 -0.27 14.31 12.19
CA PHE A 95 -1.53 13.56 12.00
C PHE A 95 -1.82 12.51 13.10
N TRP A 96 -0.89 12.28 14.01
CA TRP A 96 -1.07 11.35 15.14
C TRP A 96 -1.91 11.97 16.25
N TYR A 97 -3.09 11.40 16.46
CA TYR A 97 -3.94 11.69 17.60
C TYR A 97 -3.51 10.82 18.78
N GLN A 98 -3.09 11.44 19.89
CA GLN A 98 -2.35 10.77 20.97
C GLN A 98 -3.13 9.63 21.65
N ARG A 99 -4.46 9.57 21.50
CA ARG A 99 -5.29 8.48 22.00
C ARG A 99 -5.20 7.22 21.12
N HIS A 100 -4.82 7.36 19.85
CA HIS A 100 -4.68 6.23 18.95
C HIS A 100 -3.39 5.45 19.23
N LYS A 101 -3.56 4.13 19.37
CA LYS A 101 -2.46 3.16 19.59
C LYS A 101 -2.00 2.48 18.31
N LYS A 102 -2.50 2.96 17.17
CA LYS A 102 -2.14 2.48 15.84
C LYS A 102 -1.99 3.66 14.87
N ILE A 103 -1.01 3.57 13.99
CA ILE A 103 -0.82 4.46 12.85
C ILE A 103 -0.82 3.65 11.56
N VAL A 104 -1.51 4.17 10.54
CA VAL A 104 -1.50 3.66 9.17
C VAL A 104 -0.75 4.64 8.29
N LEU A 105 0.45 4.26 7.86
CA LEU A 105 1.26 5.06 6.95
C LEU A 105 0.87 4.75 5.50
N LEU A 106 0.55 5.80 4.76
CA LEU A 106 0.07 5.74 3.38
C LEU A 106 1.19 5.98 2.36
N ASP A 107 2.43 6.15 2.82
CA ASP A 107 3.64 6.32 2.01
C ASP A 107 3.76 5.28 0.90
N ASN A 108 3.93 5.73 -0.35
CA ASN A 108 4.05 4.82 -1.49
C ASN A 108 5.32 3.96 -1.44
N ASN A 109 6.39 4.46 -0.82
CA ASN A 109 7.65 3.75 -0.63
C ASN A 109 8.49 4.38 0.49
N LEU A 110 8.08 4.19 1.75
CA LEU A 110 8.75 4.81 2.91
C LEU A 110 10.27 4.57 2.93
N LEU A 111 10.74 3.36 2.59
CA LEU A 111 12.18 3.02 2.64
C LEU A 111 13.02 3.79 1.62
N ALA A 112 12.40 4.34 0.58
CA ALA A 112 13.07 5.20 -0.38
C ALA A 112 13.04 6.68 0.02
N SER A 113 12.27 7.06 1.04
CA SER A 113 12.11 8.45 1.43
C SER A 113 13.39 8.98 2.09
N PRO A 114 13.75 10.26 1.89
CA PRO A 114 14.94 10.82 2.54
C PRO A 114 14.81 10.90 4.06
N ASN A 115 13.58 10.93 4.59
CA ASN A 115 13.28 11.02 6.02
C ASN A 115 12.94 9.68 6.69
N TRP A 116 13.25 8.54 6.07
CA TRP A 116 12.80 7.25 6.59
C TRP A 116 13.34 6.99 8.02
N ARG A 117 14.57 7.38 8.33
CA ARG A 117 15.16 7.17 9.67
C ARG A 117 14.45 7.97 10.74
N GLU A 118 14.11 9.22 10.42
CA GLU A 118 13.36 10.13 11.26
C GLU A 118 11.98 9.55 11.57
N VAL A 119 11.28 9.04 10.55
CA VAL A 119 9.98 8.38 10.71
C VAL A 119 10.06 7.18 11.65
N PHE A 120 11.08 6.31 11.50
CA PHE A 120 11.26 5.19 12.43
C PHE A 120 11.62 5.66 13.85
N SER A 121 12.41 6.73 13.99
CA SER A 121 12.73 7.33 15.30
C SER A 121 11.48 7.85 16.00
N GLU A 122 10.60 8.53 15.26
CA GLU A 122 9.29 8.98 15.75
C GLU A 122 8.43 7.80 16.18
N LEU A 123 8.32 6.74 15.35
CA LEU A 123 7.59 5.52 15.68
C LEU A 123 8.09 4.84 16.96
N PHE A 124 9.41 4.79 17.17
CA PHE A 124 10.01 4.23 18.40
C PHE A 124 9.75 5.11 19.62
N THR A 125 9.70 6.43 19.44
CA THR A 125 9.47 7.39 20.51
C THR A 125 8.02 7.31 21.01
N ILE A 126 7.05 7.25 20.10
CA ILE A 126 5.63 7.23 20.44
C ILE A 126 5.12 5.84 20.85
N ASP A 127 5.84 4.77 20.48
CA ASP A 127 5.56 3.37 20.82
C ASP A 127 4.11 2.92 20.52
N VAL A 128 3.73 3.01 19.25
CA VAL A 128 2.41 2.59 18.75
C VAL A 128 2.53 1.48 17.68
N GLU A 129 1.45 0.73 17.46
CA GLU A 129 1.41 -0.21 16.32
C GLU A 129 1.49 0.59 15.01
N VAL A 130 2.31 0.15 14.06
CA VAL A 130 2.37 0.75 12.72
C VAL A 130 1.94 -0.23 11.64
N ASP A 131 1.24 0.31 10.65
CA ASP A 131 0.77 -0.38 9.47
C ASP A 131 1.28 0.35 8.21
N PHE A 132 2.35 -0.16 7.61
CA PHE A 132 2.86 0.31 6.31
C PHE A 132 1.93 -0.18 5.20
N ASN A 133 0.90 0.62 4.87
CA ASN A 133 -0.26 0.13 4.14
C ASN A 133 0.01 -0.17 2.66
N GLN A 134 0.73 0.72 1.98
CA GLN A 134 1.06 0.59 0.54
C GLN A 134 2.14 -0.48 0.28
N GLY A 135 2.83 -0.94 1.32
CA GLY A 135 3.93 -1.88 1.23
C GLY A 135 5.30 -1.21 1.17
N LEU A 136 6.33 -2.01 1.42
CA LEU A 136 7.74 -1.64 1.48
C LEU A 136 8.48 -2.22 0.27
N ASP A 137 9.53 -1.56 -0.18
CA ASP A 137 10.38 -2.03 -1.28
C ASP A 137 11.45 -3.00 -0.75
N ILE A 138 11.24 -4.30 -0.96
CA ILE A 138 12.16 -5.35 -0.50
C ILE A 138 13.59 -5.20 -1.06
N ARG A 139 13.73 -4.54 -2.23
CA ARG A 139 15.04 -4.27 -2.85
C ARG A 139 15.88 -3.25 -2.10
N LEU A 140 15.28 -2.51 -1.17
CA LEU A 140 15.94 -1.53 -0.32
C LEU A 140 16.24 -2.09 1.08
N VAL A 141 15.92 -3.36 1.33
CA VAL A 141 16.22 -4.00 2.61
C VAL A 141 17.70 -4.39 2.65
N ASP A 142 18.46 -3.63 3.42
CA ASP A 142 19.81 -3.96 3.86
C ASP A 142 19.83 -4.31 5.36
N ASP A 143 21.01 -4.45 5.95
CA ASP A 143 21.18 -4.76 7.37
C ASP A 143 20.61 -3.68 8.31
N GLU A 144 20.69 -2.41 7.92
CA GLU A 144 20.19 -1.29 8.72
C GLU A 144 18.66 -1.28 8.67
N VAL A 145 18.08 -1.30 7.48
CA VAL A 145 16.63 -1.37 7.30
C VAL A 145 16.04 -2.59 8.00
N ALA A 146 16.68 -3.76 7.90
CA ALA A 146 16.22 -4.97 8.58
C ALA A 146 16.28 -4.82 10.12
N PHE A 147 17.25 -4.09 10.66
CA PHE A 147 17.31 -3.77 12.09
C PHE A 147 16.14 -2.88 12.52
N TYR A 148 15.84 -1.82 11.77
CA TYR A 148 14.70 -0.93 12.07
C TYR A 148 13.36 -1.68 11.97
N LEU A 149 13.15 -2.46 10.92
CA LEU A 149 11.95 -3.28 10.72
C LEU A 149 11.82 -4.39 11.79
N GLY A 150 12.93 -4.89 12.33
CA GLY A 150 12.91 -5.88 13.41
C GLY A 150 12.47 -5.31 14.76
N LYS A 151 12.64 -4.00 14.97
CA LYS A 151 12.29 -3.30 16.21
C LYS A 151 10.91 -2.69 16.21
N VAL A 152 10.39 -2.31 15.04
CA VAL A 152 9.11 -1.61 14.97
C VAL A 152 7.94 -2.53 15.33
N ASN A 153 6.94 -1.97 16.03
CA ASN A 153 5.72 -2.70 16.38
C ASN A 153 4.78 -2.79 15.16
N ALA A 154 5.13 -3.62 14.19
CA ALA A 154 4.29 -3.92 13.04
C ALA A 154 3.73 -5.34 13.12
N ARG A 155 2.41 -5.47 12.97
CA ARG A 155 1.74 -6.77 12.89
C ARG A 155 2.13 -7.54 11.63
N LYS A 156 2.25 -6.82 10.52
CA LYS A 156 2.61 -7.34 9.20
C LYS A 156 3.51 -6.33 8.48
N LEU A 157 4.57 -6.83 7.87
CA LEU A 157 5.38 -6.09 6.90
C LEU A 157 4.95 -6.56 5.51
N ARG A 158 4.38 -5.63 4.74
CA ARG A 158 3.94 -5.91 3.37
C ARG A 158 5.03 -5.49 2.40
N PHE A 159 5.34 -6.32 1.42
CA PHE A 159 6.30 -6.05 0.35
C PHE A 159 5.66 -6.32 -1.00
N ALA A 160 6.25 -5.82 -2.08
CA ALA A 160 5.85 -6.15 -3.45
C ALA A 160 6.88 -7.05 -4.12
N PHE A 161 6.41 -8.10 -4.80
CA PHE A 161 7.22 -8.92 -5.70
C PHE A 161 6.56 -8.92 -7.07
N ASP A 162 6.64 -7.80 -7.79
CA ASP A 162 5.85 -7.56 -9.00
C ASP A 162 6.45 -8.13 -10.29
N HIS A 163 7.76 -8.42 -10.33
CA HIS A 163 8.43 -8.91 -11.53
C HIS A 163 9.52 -9.93 -11.16
N LEU A 164 9.67 -11.00 -11.95
CA LEU A 164 10.59 -12.11 -11.65
C LEU A 164 12.05 -11.66 -11.51
N SER A 165 12.47 -10.63 -12.25
CA SER A 165 13.83 -10.06 -12.15
C SER A 165 14.19 -9.54 -10.75
N TYR A 166 13.21 -9.35 -9.85
CA TYR A 166 13.46 -8.94 -8.46
C TYR A 166 13.79 -10.13 -7.56
N GLU A 167 13.72 -11.37 -8.05
CA GLU A 167 13.97 -12.59 -7.30
C GLU A 167 15.26 -12.54 -6.44
N PRO A 168 16.43 -12.14 -6.96
CA PRO A 168 17.64 -12.10 -6.14
C PRO A 168 17.48 -11.19 -4.91
N SER A 169 16.92 -10.00 -5.10
CA SER A 169 16.67 -9.05 -4.01
C SER A 169 15.57 -9.52 -3.05
N VAL A 170 14.54 -10.22 -3.55
CA VAL A 170 13.48 -10.79 -2.70
C VAL A 170 14.06 -11.86 -1.78
N ARG A 171 14.86 -12.79 -2.31
CA ARG A 171 15.52 -13.84 -1.52
C ARG A 171 16.42 -13.22 -0.46
N GLN A 172 17.33 -12.34 -0.87
CA GLN A 172 18.24 -11.65 0.03
C GLN A 172 17.51 -10.86 1.12
N GLY A 173 16.47 -10.10 0.75
CA GLY A 173 15.70 -9.30 1.69
C GLY A 173 14.95 -10.17 2.71
N ILE A 174 14.33 -11.27 2.28
CA ILE A 174 13.71 -12.23 3.20
C ILE A 174 14.76 -12.80 4.15
N ASP A 175 15.89 -13.28 3.64
CA ASP A 175 16.95 -13.88 4.46
C ASP A 175 17.49 -12.89 5.53
N LEU A 176 17.67 -11.61 5.17
CA LEU A 176 18.05 -10.56 6.13
C LEU A 176 16.99 -10.34 7.21
N LEU A 177 15.72 -10.26 6.84
CA LEU A 177 14.61 -10.08 7.79
C LEU A 177 14.52 -11.28 8.75
N LEU A 178 14.65 -12.51 8.24
CA LEU A 178 14.66 -13.73 9.05
C LEU A 178 15.86 -13.76 10.01
N LYS A 179 17.05 -13.37 9.53
CA LYS A 179 18.28 -13.26 10.35
C LYS A 179 18.11 -12.27 11.51
N ARG A 180 17.27 -11.23 11.34
CA ARG A 180 16.90 -10.27 12.40
C ARG A 180 15.77 -10.75 13.31
N GLY A 181 15.36 -12.02 13.21
CA GLY A 181 14.34 -12.63 14.06
C GLY A 181 12.90 -12.31 13.66
N ILE A 182 12.67 -11.71 12.49
CA ILE A 182 11.32 -11.45 12.00
C ILE A 182 10.74 -12.77 11.49
N SER A 183 9.66 -13.24 12.13
CA SER A 183 8.97 -14.47 11.70
C SER A 183 8.48 -14.38 10.24
N PRO A 184 8.56 -15.46 9.44
CA PRO A 184 7.93 -15.52 8.12
C PRO A 184 6.44 -15.15 8.15
N SER A 185 5.74 -15.47 9.25
CA SER A 185 4.33 -15.14 9.44
C SER A 185 4.06 -13.64 9.64
N LYS A 186 5.10 -12.80 9.83
CA LYS A 186 4.98 -11.34 9.81
C LYS A 186 5.19 -10.76 8.41
N LEU A 187 5.75 -11.53 7.47
CA LEU A 187 5.97 -11.08 6.10
C LEU A 187 4.74 -11.38 5.24
N SER A 188 4.41 -10.46 4.35
CA SER A 188 3.33 -10.61 3.37
C SER A 188 3.75 -9.97 2.06
N PHE A 189 3.51 -10.64 0.94
CA PHE A 189 3.93 -10.16 -0.37
C PHE A 189 2.75 -9.96 -1.30
N TYR A 190 2.59 -8.76 -1.83
CA TYR A 190 1.76 -8.50 -3.00
C TYR A 190 2.44 -9.08 -4.24
N VAL A 191 1.69 -9.86 -5.00
CA VAL A 191 2.14 -10.43 -6.28
C VAL A 191 1.17 -9.96 -7.35
N LEU A 192 1.61 -9.04 -8.21
CA LEU A 192 0.84 -8.59 -9.37
C LEU A 192 0.60 -9.76 -10.35
N VAL A 193 -0.64 -9.92 -10.80
CA VAL A 193 -1.07 -10.99 -11.72
C VAL A 193 -1.75 -10.41 -12.95
N GLY A 194 -1.30 -10.82 -14.14
CA GLY A 194 -1.99 -10.56 -15.41
C GLY A 194 -1.70 -9.21 -16.07
N PHE A 195 -0.69 -8.47 -15.60
CA PHE A 195 -0.25 -7.25 -16.28
C PHE A 195 0.61 -7.59 -17.50
N ASP A 196 0.31 -6.96 -18.64
CA ASP A 196 1.12 -7.00 -19.87
C ASP A 196 1.59 -8.40 -20.31
N GLY A 197 0.72 -9.40 -20.14
CA GLY A 197 1.01 -10.78 -20.54
C GLY A 197 2.00 -11.53 -19.65
N ASP A 198 2.44 -10.96 -18.51
CA ASP A 198 3.32 -11.64 -17.57
C ASP A 198 2.69 -12.92 -16.99
N ASP A 199 3.31 -14.06 -17.28
CA ASP A 199 2.90 -15.39 -16.82
C ASP A 199 3.77 -15.94 -15.67
N THR A 200 4.72 -15.14 -15.16
CA THR A 200 5.65 -15.53 -14.08
C THR A 200 5.05 -15.48 -12.68
N ALA A 201 3.81 -14.99 -12.52
CA ALA A 201 3.17 -14.84 -11.22
C ALA A 201 3.16 -16.13 -10.39
N LEU A 202 2.95 -17.28 -11.04
CA LEU A 202 2.99 -18.59 -10.39
C LEU A 202 4.37 -18.92 -9.79
N GLU A 203 5.43 -18.64 -10.53
CA GLU A 203 6.81 -18.89 -10.12
C GLU A 203 7.17 -18.02 -8.91
N ARG A 204 6.80 -16.74 -8.96
CA ARG A 204 6.95 -15.80 -7.83
C ARG A 204 6.20 -16.29 -6.58
N MET A 205 4.97 -16.78 -6.73
CA MET A 205 4.19 -17.33 -5.61
C MET A 205 4.80 -18.63 -5.05
N LYS A 206 5.29 -19.54 -5.90
CA LYS A 206 6.00 -20.76 -5.48
C LYS A 206 7.25 -20.43 -4.68
N LEU A 207 8.03 -19.45 -5.13
CA LEU A 207 9.21 -18.95 -4.41
C LEU A 207 8.83 -18.48 -3.01
N LEU A 208 7.85 -17.57 -2.90
CA LEU A 208 7.39 -17.05 -1.60
C LEU A 208 6.84 -18.16 -0.68
N SER A 209 6.11 -19.12 -1.25
CA SER A 209 5.60 -20.27 -0.49
C SER A 209 6.73 -21.11 0.10
N SER A 210 7.90 -21.21 -0.55
CA SER A 210 9.05 -21.95 -0.01
C SER A 210 9.64 -21.31 1.25
N TYR A 211 9.53 -19.97 1.38
CA TYR A 211 9.87 -19.21 2.59
C TYR A 211 8.76 -19.22 3.65
N LYS A 212 7.59 -19.82 3.37
CA LYS A 212 6.43 -19.86 4.27
C LYS A 212 5.89 -18.47 4.66
N VAL A 213 6.14 -17.46 3.83
CA VAL A 213 5.56 -16.11 4.00
C VAL A 213 4.14 -16.06 3.46
N ASP A 214 3.37 -15.04 3.86
CA ASP A 214 2.04 -14.84 3.29
C ASP A 214 2.12 -14.24 1.89
N VAL A 215 1.22 -14.68 1.02
CA VAL A 215 1.11 -14.19 -0.36
C VAL A 215 -0.25 -13.53 -0.53
N TYR A 216 -0.29 -12.37 -1.17
CA TYR A 216 -1.52 -11.73 -1.61
C TYR A 216 -1.47 -11.61 -3.14
N PRO A 217 -2.24 -12.43 -3.88
CA PRO A 217 -2.35 -12.28 -5.31
C PRO A 217 -3.19 -11.03 -5.63
N MET A 218 -2.55 -10.08 -6.32
CA MET A 218 -3.12 -8.82 -6.74
C MET A 218 -3.41 -8.86 -8.23
N ILE A 219 -4.67 -9.16 -8.58
CA ILE A 219 -5.08 -9.18 -9.99
C ILE A 219 -5.05 -7.74 -10.51
N TYR A 220 -4.32 -7.55 -11.61
CA TYR A 220 -4.26 -6.26 -12.28
C TYR A 220 -5.66 -5.82 -12.71
N LYS A 221 -5.91 -4.52 -12.59
CA LYS A 221 -7.15 -3.89 -13.07
C LYS A 221 -6.78 -2.69 -13.90
N GLY A 222 -7.17 -2.71 -15.17
CA GLY A 222 -6.88 -1.63 -16.11
C GLY A 222 -7.59 -0.33 -15.74
N HIS A 223 -7.17 0.77 -16.37
CA HIS A 223 -7.82 2.08 -16.24
C HIS A 223 -9.29 2.09 -16.69
N ASP A 224 -9.71 1.10 -17.47
CA ASP A 224 -11.11 0.89 -17.86
C ASP A 224 -11.92 0.11 -16.81
N GLY A 225 -11.29 -0.31 -15.71
CA GLY A 225 -11.90 -1.08 -14.65
C GLY A 225 -12.07 -2.56 -14.97
N ARG A 226 -11.41 -3.08 -16.02
CA ARG A 226 -11.48 -4.49 -16.39
C ARG A 226 -10.28 -5.25 -15.85
N GLU A 227 -10.52 -6.50 -15.46
CA GLU A 227 -9.46 -7.45 -15.13
C GLU A 227 -9.01 -8.14 -16.44
N PRO A 228 -7.72 -8.47 -16.59
CA PRO A 228 -7.23 -9.26 -17.72
C PRO A 228 -7.72 -10.71 -17.63
N LYS A 229 -7.66 -11.44 -18.74
CA LYS A 229 -7.86 -12.89 -18.70
C LYS A 229 -6.70 -13.53 -17.93
N LEU A 230 -7.03 -14.31 -16.90
CA LEU A 230 -6.03 -15.00 -16.10
C LEU A 230 -5.40 -16.18 -16.88
N PRO A 231 -4.06 -16.37 -16.81
CA PRO A 231 -3.39 -17.53 -17.38
C PRO A 231 -3.88 -18.87 -16.80
N THR A 232 -4.02 -19.89 -17.65
CA THR A 232 -4.41 -21.26 -17.24
C THR A 232 -3.42 -21.87 -16.24
N LYS A 233 -2.11 -21.56 -16.34
CA LYS A 233 -1.08 -22.09 -15.44
C LYS A 233 -1.35 -21.78 -13.95
N LEU A 234 -2.08 -20.72 -13.65
CA LEU A 234 -2.40 -20.34 -12.25
C LEU A 234 -3.28 -21.38 -11.54
N THR A 235 -3.89 -22.34 -12.26
CA THR A 235 -4.70 -23.41 -11.66
C THR A 235 -3.89 -24.52 -10.98
N GLU A 236 -2.56 -24.49 -11.08
CA GLU A 236 -1.70 -25.42 -10.35
C GLU A 236 -1.90 -25.30 -8.82
N THR A 237 -1.75 -26.42 -8.11
CA THR A 237 -1.96 -26.43 -6.65
C THR A 237 -0.81 -25.74 -5.94
N ILE A 238 -1.05 -24.50 -5.50
CA ILE A 238 -0.19 -23.77 -4.56
C ILE A 238 -0.81 -23.88 -3.15
N PHE A 239 0.01 -24.09 -2.13
CA PHE A 239 -0.47 -24.03 -0.75
C PHE A 239 -0.67 -22.58 -0.31
N TRP A 240 -1.94 -22.22 -0.07
CA TRP A 240 -2.30 -20.91 0.45
C TRP A 240 -1.79 -20.71 1.90
N ARG A 241 -1.06 -19.62 2.13
CA ARG A 241 -0.76 -19.08 3.46
C ARG A 241 -1.16 -17.62 3.50
N GLY A 242 -2.16 -17.32 4.32
CA GLY A 242 -2.68 -15.97 4.52
C GLY A 242 -4.06 -15.97 5.17
N GLY A 243 -4.51 -14.79 5.59
CA GLY A 243 -5.80 -14.63 6.28
C GLY A 243 -7.00 -15.13 5.45
N ARG A 244 -8.06 -15.60 6.14
CA ARG A 244 -9.29 -16.13 5.51
C ARG A 244 -9.91 -15.18 4.47
N GLY A 245 -9.80 -13.86 4.67
CA GLY A 245 -10.30 -12.84 3.74
C GLY A 245 -9.63 -12.85 2.36
N ASN A 246 -8.40 -13.34 2.27
CA ASN A 246 -7.64 -13.40 1.02
C ASN A 246 -7.76 -14.76 0.32
N LEU A 247 -8.28 -15.78 1.02
CA LEU A 247 -8.49 -17.12 0.46
C LEU A 247 -9.39 -17.07 -0.79
N LYS A 248 -10.47 -16.27 -0.78
CA LYS A 248 -11.33 -16.12 -1.97
C LYS A 248 -10.56 -15.59 -3.19
N LYS A 249 -9.69 -14.58 -2.99
CA LYS A 249 -8.88 -14.00 -4.06
C LYS A 249 -7.89 -15.03 -4.61
N PHE A 250 -7.24 -15.78 -3.71
CA PHE A 250 -6.36 -16.87 -4.10
C PHE A 250 -7.10 -17.96 -4.87
N LEU A 251 -8.28 -18.39 -4.40
CA LEU A 251 -9.08 -19.40 -5.08
C LEU A 251 -9.54 -18.93 -6.47
N ARG A 252 -9.85 -17.63 -6.64
CA ARG A 252 -10.14 -17.03 -7.96
C ARG A 252 -8.92 -17.09 -8.88
N VAL A 253 -7.75 -16.70 -8.38
CA VAL A 253 -6.48 -16.80 -9.12
C VAL A 253 -6.17 -18.24 -9.50
N ALA A 254 -6.44 -19.19 -8.59
CA ALA A 254 -6.24 -20.61 -8.82
C ALA A 254 -7.33 -21.27 -9.70
N GLY A 255 -8.25 -20.50 -10.28
CA GLY A 255 -9.37 -21.01 -11.09
C GLY A 255 -10.33 -21.93 -10.34
N ARG A 256 -10.33 -21.89 -9.00
CA ARG A 256 -11.23 -22.65 -8.12
C ARG A 256 -12.48 -21.87 -7.72
N LEU A 257 -12.51 -20.57 -8.01
CA LEU A 257 -13.68 -19.70 -7.92
C LEU A 257 -13.79 -18.85 -9.19
N PRO A 258 -15.01 -18.45 -9.58
CA PRO A 258 -15.23 -17.48 -10.65
C PRO A 258 -14.66 -16.09 -10.32
#